data_AF-A0A202DQI7-F1
#
_entry.id   AF-A0A202DQI7-F1
#
_cell.length_a   1.000
_cell.length_b   1.000
_cell.length_c   1.000
_cell.angle_alpha   90.00
_cell.angle_beta   90.00
_cell.angle_gamma   90.00
#
_symmetry.space_group_name_H-M   'P 1'
#
loop_
_entity.id
_entity.type
_entity.pdbx_description
1 polymer ?
#
loop_
_entity_poly.entity_id
_entity_poly.type
_entity_poly.pdbx_seq_one_letter_code
_entity_poly.pdbx_strand_id
1 'polypeptide(L)'
;MTFLSKKTLFYTLMGVIFPCLVYGAGRSQAGLTLLEAPGARAAALGEAFSTMREDVTAFAYNPASLYPLETGQASFMLEKGISDDTYGHFLIGYPRYKDSFGLSVSHYNGGKATLYDGVTERNVTLQSDLSIGIGYATAFRHISIGATAKYFKSELADTASASAFAGDIGLNAPLFQNVRFGLALQNIGSKLQYVSVKNDLPRMARAGITMKFIPYKYITTLLIDSAYSLNNNELIPSAGLETWIGPLALRAGYKGGSDLEAISFGTGFRFGNASLDYAFGLVDQLDSRHRVSFGLRFGNIRVFPDFVNKPNTRVKRIRKAKKPLPLYTPWKRNSTVAIKRHAGTTIAPHHYVVKKGDTLKSISKKYYGYDVFWDEIYNANRHILNHSETLPVGQKIILPRRKW
;
A
#
# COMPACT_ATOMS: atom_id res chain seq x y z
N MET A 1 -15.15 -13.60 23.92
CA MET A 1 -14.19 -12.49 23.98
C MET A 1 -13.17 -12.82 25.06
N THR A 2 -12.14 -13.58 24.71
CA THR A 2 -11.09 -13.99 25.63
C THR A 2 -10.03 -12.89 25.65
N PHE A 3 -9.93 -12.19 26.78
CA PHE A 3 -8.89 -11.20 27.04
C PHE A 3 -7.52 -11.87 26.97
N LEU A 4 -6.73 -11.57 25.94
CA LEU A 4 -5.30 -11.86 25.98
C LEU A 4 -4.70 -11.02 27.12
N SER A 5 -4.04 -11.69 28.07
CA SER A 5 -3.46 -11.02 29.23
C SER A 5 -2.36 -10.04 28.80
N LYS A 6 -2.26 -8.89 29.47
CA LYS A 6 -1.21 -7.88 29.23
C LYS A 6 0.22 -8.46 29.25
N LYS A 7 0.42 -9.58 29.96
CA LYS A 7 1.72 -10.28 30.03
C LYS A 7 2.06 -10.99 28.71
N THR A 8 1.08 -11.55 28.01
CA THR A 8 1.28 -12.27 26.75
C THR A 8 1.66 -11.31 25.61
N LEU A 9 1.10 -10.09 25.61
CA LEU A 9 1.48 -9.02 24.67
C LEU A 9 2.90 -8.52 24.93
N PHE A 10 3.33 -8.45 26.20
CA PHE A 10 4.68 -8.04 26.59
C PHE A 10 5.75 -9.07 26.17
N TYR A 11 5.48 -10.37 26.33
CA TYR A 11 6.40 -11.42 25.89
C TYR A 11 6.46 -11.59 24.36
N THR A 12 5.37 -11.29 23.63
CA THR A 12 5.42 -11.25 22.15
C THR A 12 6.13 -10.00 21.63
N LEU A 13 6.07 -8.87 22.34
CA LEU A 13 6.84 -7.67 21.99
C LEU A 13 8.34 -7.83 22.30
N MET A 14 8.69 -8.51 23.40
CA MET A 14 10.09 -8.79 23.77
C MET A 14 10.76 -9.87 22.89
N GLY A 15 10.00 -10.75 22.26
CA GLY A 15 10.52 -11.74 21.30
C GLY A 15 10.99 -11.14 19.96
N VAL A 16 10.66 -9.87 19.68
CA VAL A 16 11.07 -9.13 18.47
C VAL A 16 12.35 -8.31 18.70
N ILE A 17 12.82 -8.19 19.95
CA ILE A 17 14.03 -7.43 20.31
C ILE A 17 15.12 -8.42 20.72
N PHE A 18 15.58 -9.24 19.78
CA PHE A 18 16.86 -9.93 19.91
C PHE A 18 17.84 -9.22 18.97
N PRO A 19 18.84 -8.48 19.46
CA PRO A 19 19.92 -8.04 18.60
C PRO A 19 20.75 -9.28 18.28
N CYS A 20 20.46 -9.91 17.15
CA CYS A 20 21.39 -10.86 16.57
C CYS A 20 22.59 -10.03 16.10
N LEU A 21 23.70 -10.08 16.86
CA LEU A 21 24.99 -9.62 16.40
C LEU A 21 25.38 -10.47 15.19
N VAL A 22 25.15 -9.93 13.99
CA VAL A 22 25.54 -10.55 12.73
C VAL A 22 26.75 -9.77 12.21
N TYR A 23 27.89 -10.44 12.16
CA TYR A 23 29.08 -9.96 11.44
C TYR A 23 28.85 -10.15 9.94
N GLY A 24 28.74 -9.05 9.20
CA GLY A 24 28.69 -9.06 7.74
C GLY A 24 30.06 -9.39 7.15
N ALA A 25 30.14 -10.42 6.32
CA ALA A 25 31.31 -10.68 5.47
C ALA A 25 31.06 -9.97 4.13
N GLY A 26 31.72 -8.84 3.91
CA GLY A 26 31.54 -8.02 2.71
C GLY A 26 31.85 -8.83 1.44
N ARG A 27 30.83 -9.10 0.63
CA ARG A 27 30.99 -9.56 -0.76
C ARG A 27 30.81 -8.37 -1.69
N SER A 28 31.53 -8.37 -2.80
CA SER A 28 31.34 -7.35 -3.86
C SER A 28 29.91 -7.41 -4.41
N GLN A 29 29.14 -6.34 -4.21
CA GLN A 29 27.81 -6.12 -4.79
C GLN A 29 27.87 -4.91 -5.72
N ALA A 30 27.04 -4.92 -6.76
CA ALA A 30 26.91 -3.77 -7.67
C ALA A 30 25.43 -3.42 -7.87
N GLY A 31 25.16 -2.18 -8.29
CA GLY A 31 23.79 -1.68 -8.46
C GLY A 31 23.10 -1.30 -7.14
N LEU A 32 23.85 -0.66 -6.23
CA LEU A 32 23.34 -0.18 -4.94
C LEU A 32 22.16 0.80 -5.09
N THR A 33 22.04 1.47 -6.24
CA THR A 33 20.89 2.30 -6.62
C THR A 33 19.55 1.58 -6.54
N LEU A 34 19.53 0.24 -6.63
CA LEU A 34 18.31 -0.57 -6.42
C LEU A 34 17.84 -0.61 -4.96
N LEU A 35 18.65 -0.15 -4.01
CA LEU A 35 18.35 -0.08 -2.58
C LEU A 35 17.97 1.32 -2.12
N GLU A 36 18.08 2.33 -2.98
CA GLU A 36 17.71 3.70 -2.64
C GLU A 36 16.20 3.83 -2.37
N ALA A 37 15.86 4.73 -1.44
CA ALA A 37 14.48 4.88 -1.01
C ALA A 37 13.61 5.41 -2.16
N PRO A 38 12.49 4.76 -2.50
CA PRO A 38 11.67 5.11 -3.65
C PRO A 38 10.80 6.36 -3.43
N GLY A 39 10.79 6.92 -2.22
CA GLY A 39 9.98 8.07 -1.83
C GLY A 39 10.29 8.59 -0.43
N ALA A 40 10.05 9.88 -0.21
CA ALA A 40 10.34 10.58 1.04
C ALA A 40 9.55 9.98 2.22
N ARG A 41 8.28 9.61 2.01
CA ARG A 41 7.48 8.96 3.07
C ARG A 41 8.10 7.65 3.56
N ALA A 42 8.65 6.83 2.66
CA ALA A 42 9.32 5.59 3.02
C ALA A 42 10.64 5.85 3.75
N ALA A 43 11.43 6.81 3.25
CA ALA A 43 12.68 7.23 3.90
C ALA A 43 12.45 7.73 5.34
N ALA A 44 11.45 8.58 5.57
CA ALA A 44 11.07 9.10 6.89
C ALA A 44 10.58 8.03 7.88
N LEU A 45 10.25 6.84 7.39
CA LEU A 45 9.76 5.72 8.20
C LEU A 45 10.81 4.59 8.30
N GLY A 46 12.09 4.94 8.14
CA GLY A 46 13.21 4.00 8.24
C GLY A 46 13.18 2.89 7.19
N GLU A 47 12.46 3.12 6.08
CA GLU A 47 12.16 2.13 5.04
C GLU A 47 11.44 0.87 5.54
N ALA A 48 10.75 0.96 6.68
CA ALA A 48 9.84 -0.06 7.16
C ALA A 48 8.54 -0.04 6.33
N PHE A 49 8.59 -0.57 5.11
CA PHE A 49 7.58 -0.33 4.08
C PHE A 49 7.09 -1.59 3.36
N SER A 50 7.60 -2.77 3.70
CA SER A 50 7.24 -4.05 3.06
C SER A 50 5.77 -4.44 3.24
N THR A 51 5.07 -3.82 4.20
CA THR A 51 3.67 -4.12 4.54
C THR A 51 2.67 -3.00 4.23
N MET A 52 3.14 -1.83 3.77
CA MET A 52 2.32 -0.65 3.50
C MET A 52 1.26 -0.90 2.41
N ARG A 53 0.05 -0.32 2.55
CA ARG A 53 -1.12 -0.62 1.70
C ARG A 53 -1.72 0.53 0.90
N GLU A 54 -1.38 1.76 1.22
CA GLU A 54 -2.05 2.96 0.70
C GLU A 54 -1.11 3.87 -0.09
N ASP A 55 0.04 3.32 -0.46
CA ASP A 55 1.14 4.06 -1.03
C ASP A 55 1.73 3.28 -2.20
N VAL A 56 1.77 3.92 -3.37
CA VAL A 56 2.40 3.32 -4.56
C VAL A 56 3.89 3.06 -4.37
N THR A 57 4.60 3.85 -3.55
CA THR A 57 6.04 3.66 -3.31
C THR A 57 6.36 2.33 -2.62
N ALA A 58 5.39 1.73 -1.92
CA ALA A 58 5.51 0.40 -1.32
C ALA A 58 5.70 -0.71 -2.36
N PHE A 59 5.30 -0.49 -3.60
CA PHE A 59 5.55 -1.39 -4.73
C PHE A 59 7.03 -1.77 -4.87
N ALA A 60 7.94 -0.81 -4.67
CA ALA A 60 9.39 -1.05 -4.80
C ALA A 60 9.95 -1.95 -3.69
N TYR A 61 9.29 -1.99 -2.52
CA TYR A 61 9.67 -2.87 -1.39
C TYR A 61 8.97 -4.22 -1.44
N ASN A 62 7.69 -4.25 -1.81
CA ASN A 62 6.88 -5.44 -1.89
C ASN A 62 5.83 -5.30 -3.01
N PRO A 63 5.94 -6.06 -4.11
CA PRO A 63 4.98 -5.95 -5.20
C PRO A 63 3.54 -6.30 -4.83
N ALA A 64 3.30 -7.08 -3.78
CA ALA A 64 1.95 -7.36 -3.30
C ALA A 64 1.21 -6.10 -2.81
N SER A 65 1.93 -5.02 -2.51
CA SER A 65 1.38 -3.74 -2.06
C SER A 65 0.69 -2.94 -3.17
N LEU A 66 0.81 -3.35 -4.44
CA LEU A 66 0.02 -2.78 -5.54
C LEU A 66 -1.47 -3.16 -5.46
N TYR A 67 -1.78 -4.40 -5.07
CA TYR A 67 -3.16 -4.88 -4.99
C TYR A 67 -4.06 -4.04 -4.07
N PRO A 68 -3.66 -3.69 -2.83
CA PRO A 68 -4.52 -2.96 -1.91
C PRO A 68 -4.74 -1.49 -2.26
N LEU A 69 -4.12 -0.95 -3.33
CA LEU A 69 -4.39 0.41 -3.78
C LEU A 69 -5.88 0.57 -4.12
N GLU A 70 -6.49 1.58 -3.52
CA GLU A 70 -7.92 1.90 -3.73
C GLU A 70 -8.15 2.73 -4.99
N THR A 71 -7.17 3.56 -5.37
CA THR A 71 -7.24 4.41 -6.56
C THR A 71 -5.95 4.26 -7.37
N GLY A 72 -5.95 4.74 -8.60
CA GLY A 72 -4.70 5.01 -9.30
C GLY A 72 -3.84 5.96 -8.48
N GLN A 73 -2.54 5.72 -8.43
CA GLN A 73 -1.59 6.55 -7.71
C GLN A 73 -0.32 6.72 -8.52
N ALA A 74 0.21 7.93 -8.59
CA ALA A 74 1.54 8.22 -9.10
C ALA A 74 2.35 8.94 -8.01
N SER A 75 3.65 8.69 -7.96
CA SER A 75 4.58 9.33 -7.04
C SER A 75 5.86 9.65 -7.79
N PHE A 76 6.37 10.86 -7.59
CA PHE A 76 7.68 11.29 -8.06
C PHE A 76 8.49 11.78 -6.86
N MET A 77 9.71 11.28 -6.70
CA MET A 77 10.65 11.71 -5.69
C MET A 77 11.90 12.27 -6.34
N LEU A 78 12.41 13.35 -5.77
CA LEU A 78 13.74 13.87 -6.02
C LEU A 78 14.53 13.93 -4.71
N GLU A 79 15.78 13.48 -4.79
CA GLU A 79 16.79 13.59 -3.75
C GLU A 79 18.01 14.25 -4.35
N LYS A 80 18.50 15.29 -3.67
CA LYS A 80 19.85 15.80 -3.89
C LYS A 80 20.75 15.11 -2.88
N GLY A 81 21.80 14.47 -3.37
CA GLY A 81 22.79 13.83 -2.53
C GLY A 81 23.69 14.84 -1.81
N ILE A 82 24.73 14.31 -1.18
CA ILE A 82 25.66 15.11 -0.36
C ILE A 82 26.63 15.90 -1.26
N SER A 83 26.86 15.42 -2.48
CA SER A 83 27.70 16.08 -3.49
C SER A 83 26.82 16.65 -4.61
N ASP A 84 27.33 16.66 -5.83
CA ASP A 84 26.59 16.98 -7.05
C ASP A 84 25.73 15.80 -7.56
N ASP A 85 25.56 14.75 -6.75
CA ASP A 85 24.77 13.58 -7.09
C ASP A 85 23.26 13.84 -6.91
N THR A 86 22.46 13.18 -7.74
CA THR A 86 21.00 13.30 -7.73
C THR A 86 20.35 11.94 -7.95
N TYR A 87 19.26 11.70 -7.23
CA TYR A 87 18.44 10.51 -7.39
C TYR A 87 16.98 10.90 -7.63
N GLY A 88 16.40 10.33 -8.68
CA GLY A 88 15.01 10.52 -9.05
C GLY A 88 14.29 9.19 -9.14
N HIS A 89 13.07 9.12 -8.62
CA HIS A 89 12.26 7.91 -8.73
C HIS A 89 10.79 8.24 -9.01
N PHE A 90 10.26 7.63 -10.06
CA PHE A 90 8.86 7.72 -10.46
C PHE A 90 8.20 6.36 -10.33
N LEU A 91 7.03 6.31 -9.69
CA LEU A 91 6.18 5.12 -9.71
C LEU A 91 4.75 5.49 -10.06
N ILE A 92 4.08 4.59 -10.76
CA ILE A 92 2.65 4.66 -11.00
C ILE A 92 2.02 3.29 -10.80
N GLY A 93 0.90 3.27 -10.09
CA GLY A 93 0.11 2.09 -9.79
C GLY A 93 -1.32 2.28 -10.25
N TYR A 94 -1.86 1.28 -10.94
CA TYR A 94 -3.23 1.31 -11.43
C TYR A 94 -3.99 0.05 -10.98
N PRO A 95 -4.91 0.17 -10.00
CA PRO A 95 -5.73 -0.94 -9.56
C PRO A 95 -6.92 -1.17 -10.50
N ARG A 96 -7.16 -2.42 -10.87
CA ARG A 96 -8.40 -2.90 -11.53
C ARG A 96 -9.20 -3.76 -10.56
N TYR A 97 -10.30 -4.34 -11.03
CA TYR A 97 -11.22 -5.12 -10.21
C TYR A 97 -10.57 -6.33 -9.48
N LYS A 98 -9.76 -7.15 -10.18
CA LYS A 98 -9.11 -8.35 -9.59
C LYS A 98 -7.60 -8.25 -9.46
N ASP A 99 -6.98 -7.30 -10.14
CA ASP A 99 -5.53 -7.19 -10.24
C ASP A 99 -5.09 -5.73 -10.26
N SER A 100 -3.80 -5.49 -10.18
CA SER A 100 -3.21 -4.15 -10.17
C SER A 100 -1.88 -4.20 -10.89
N PHE A 101 -1.60 -3.15 -11.66
CA PHE A 101 -0.33 -3.01 -12.39
C PHE A 101 0.48 -1.88 -11.79
N GLY A 102 1.80 -2.00 -11.89
CA GLY A 102 2.72 -0.96 -11.48
C GLY A 102 3.81 -0.75 -12.51
N LEU A 103 4.31 0.49 -12.59
CA LEU A 103 5.54 0.85 -13.28
C LEU A 103 6.40 1.64 -12.29
N SER A 104 7.71 1.35 -12.27
CA SER A 104 8.73 2.05 -11.49
C SER A 104 9.88 2.41 -12.43
N VAL A 105 10.37 3.64 -12.32
CA VAL A 105 11.51 4.14 -13.06
C VAL A 105 12.39 4.93 -12.09
N SER A 106 13.63 4.52 -11.88
CA SER A 106 14.63 5.31 -11.14
C SER A 106 15.79 5.69 -12.04
N HIS A 107 16.31 6.88 -11.80
CA HIS A 107 17.54 7.37 -12.38
C HIS A 107 18.44 7.91 -11.27
N TYR A 108 19.71 7.50 -11.29
CA TYR A 108 20.75 8.05 -10.45
C TYR A 108 21.82 8.68 -11.32
N ASN A 109 22.27 9.86 -10.93
CA ASN A 109 23.39 10.55 -11.54
C ASN A 109 24.39 10.87 -10.43
N GLY A 110 25.59 10.29 -10.53
CA GLY A 110 26.67 10.46 -9.55
C GLY A 110 27.44 11.78 -9.68
N GLY A 111 26.95 12.73 -10.46
CA GLY A 111 27.62 14.00 -10.72
C GLY A 111 28.70 13.89 -11.79
N LYS A 112 29.35 15.02 -12.07
CA LYS A 112 30.42 15.13 -13.08
C LYS A 112 31.78 15.26 -12.41
N ALA A 113 32.78 14.64 -13.00
CA ALA A 113 34.16 14.84 -12.63
C ALA A 113 35.02 15.01 -13.89
N THR A 114 36.09 15.79 -13.75
CA THR A 114 37.11 15.92 -14.79
C THR A 114 38.07 14.75 -14.66
N LEU A 115 38.11 13.89 -15.68
CA LEU A 115 39.12 12.85 -15.83
C LEU A 115 40.28 13.40 -16.64
N TYR A 116 41.49 13.15 -16.14
CA TYR A 116 42.73 13.42 -16.85
C TYR A 116 43.38 12.08 -17.21
N ASP A 117 43.50 11.80 -18.50
CA ASP A 117 44.10 10.56 -19.01
C ASP A 117 45.61 10.69 -19.31
N GLY A 118 46.23 11.81 -18.89
CA GLY A 118 47.63 12.14 -19.18
C GLY A 118 47.83 13.01 -20.42
N VAL A 119 46.81 13.17 -21.27
CA VAL A 119 46.90 13.95 -22.53
C VAL A 119 45.69 14.90 -22.70
N THR A 120 44.51 14.47 -22.29
CA THR A 120 43.25 15.18 -22.43
C THR A 120 42.47 15.24 -21.13
N GLU A 121 41.90 16.41 -20.84
CA GLU A 121 40.86 16.56 -19.81
C GLU A 121 39.49 16.30 -20.43
N ARG A 122 38.71 15.42 -19.80
CA ARG A 122 37.32 15.14 -20.19
C ARG A 122 36.41 15.24 -19.00
N ASN A 123 35.35 16.05 -19.13
CA ASN A 123 34.26 16.08 -18.14
C ASN A 123 33.32 14.91 -18.43
N VAL A 124 33.31 13.93 -17.52
CA VAL A 124 32.48 12.72 -17.64
C VAL A 124 31.50 12.62 -16.49
N THR A 125 30.41 11.88 -16.70
CA THR A 125 29.49 11.51 -15.62
C THR A 125 30.07 10.33 -14.86
N LEU A 126 30.26 10.46 -13.54
CA LEU A 126 30.90 9.41 -12.73
C LEU A 126 30.11 8.11 -12.75
N GLN A 127 28.78 8.22 -12.61
CA GLN A 127 27.86 7.10 -12.62
C GLN A 127 26.50 7.55 -13.15
N SER A 128 25.90 6.75 -14.02
CA SER A 128 24.53 6.92 -14.49
C SER A 128 23.81 5.58 -14.45
N ASP A 129 22.85 5.45 -13.54
CA ASP A 129 22.08 4.23 -13.39
C ASP A 129 20.63 4.46 -13.76
N LEU A 130 20.06 3.51 -14.50
CA LEU A 130 18.66 3.47 -14.88
C LEU A 130 18.06 2.13 -14.43
N SER A 131 16.98 2.20 -13.66
CA SER A 131 16.18 1.04 -13.30
C SER A 131 14.75 1.22 -13.81
N ILE A 132 14.22 0.19 -14.46
CA ILE A 132 12.82 0.15 -14.90
C ILE A 132 12.21 -1.14 -14.36
N GLY A 133 11.06 -1.04 -13.69
CA GLY A 133 10.33 -2.17 -13.13
C GLY A 133 8.87 -2.18 -13.56
N ILE A 134 8.36 -3.33 -13.99
CA ILE A 134 6.93 -3.55 -14.28
C ILE A 134 6.39 -4.57 -13.30
N GLY A 135 5.32 -4.18 -12.60
CA GLY A 135 4.71 -4.94 -11.52
C GLY A 135 3.31 -5.44 -11.85
N TYR A 136 2.99 -6.61 -11.31
CA TYR A 136 1.64 -7.17 -11.29
C TYR A 136 1.32 -7.67 -9.89
N ALA A 137 0.12 -7.37 -9.40
CA ALA A 137 -0.38 -7.91 -8.14
C ALA A 137 -1.83 -8.37 -8.24
N THR A 138 -2.13 -9.43 -7.52
CA THR A 138 -3.47 -10.00 -7.38
C THR A 138 -3.69 -10.41 -5.93
N ALA A 139 -4.90 -10.88 -5.62
CA ALA A 139 -5.15 -11.47 -4.31
C ALA A 139 -5.85 -12.82 -4.44
N PHE A 140 -5.47 -13.70 -3.53
CA PHE A 140 -6.14 -14.94 -3.28
C PHE A 140 -6.73 -14.90 -1.87
N ARG A 141 -8.07 -14.93 -1.78
CA ARG A 141 -8.81 -14.68 -0.52
C ARG A 141 -8.41 -13.33 0.07
N HIS A 142 -7.78 -13.32 1.24
CA HIS A 142 -7.33 -12.10 1.94
C HIS A 142 -5.82 -11.84 1.78
N ILE A 143 -5.12 -12.68 1.01
CA ILE A 143 -3.67 -12.63 0.81
C ILE A 143 -3.39 -11.93 -0.51
N SER A 144 -2.68 -10.82 -0.47
CA SER A 144 -2.16 -10.14 -1.66
C SER A 144 -0.84 -10.79 -2.04
N ILE A 145 -0.65 -11.06 -3.33
CA ILE A 145 0.60 -11.53 -3.90
C ILE A 145 0.97 -10.65 -5.09
N GLY A 146 2.26 -10.47 -5.34
CA GLY A 146 2.73 -9.70 -6.48
C GLY A 146 4.09 -10.14 -6.96
N ALA A 147 4.42 -9.73 -8.18
CA ALA A 147 5.72 -9.92 -8.79
C ALA A 147 6.11 -8.68 -9.59
N THR A 148 7.42 -8.46 -9.73
CA THR A 148 8.00 -7.38 -10.54
C THR A 148 9.05 -7.98 -11.45
N ALA A 149 9.09 -7.56 -12.71
CA ALA A 149 10.25 -7.74 -13.58
C ALA A 149 10.99 -6.41 -13.69
N LYS A 150 12.32 -6.43 -13.54
CA LYS A 150 13.19 -5.26 -13.55
C LYS A 150 14.29 -5.38 -14.60
N TYR A 151 14.58 -4.26 -15.23
CA TYR A 151 15.78 -4.05 -16.03
C TYR A 151 16.62 -2.97 -15.35
N PHE A 152 17.88 -3.27 -15.11
CA PHE A 152 18.85 -2.36 -14.53
C PHE A 152 20.00 -2.14 -15.51
N LYS A 153 20.37 -0.88 -15.74
CA LYS A 153 21.51 -0.48 -16.53
C LYS A 153 22.36 0.48 -15.70
N SER A 154 23.66 0.30 -15.75
CA SER A 154 24.62 1.17 -15.07
C SER A 154 25.76 1.51 -16.02
N GLU A 155 26.07 2.80 -16.08
CA GLU A 155 27.19 3.37 -16.83
C GLU A 155 28.14 4.04 -15.84
N LEU A 156 29.44 3.79 -16.00
CA LEU A 156 30.50 4.32 -15.15
C LEU A 156 31.47 5.11 -16.02
N ALA A 157 31.73 6.37 -15.61
CA ALA A 157 32.70 7.27 -16.24
C ALA A 157 32.58 7.35 -17.77
N ASP A 158 31.35 7.27 -18.32
CA ASP A 158 31.03 7.24 -19.75
C ASP A 158 31.82 6.21 -20.60
N THR A 159 32.42 5.20 -19.96
CA THR A 159 33.36 4.25 -20.60
C THR A 159 32.97 2.80 -20.39
N ALA A 160 32.40 2.45 -19.23
CA ALA A 160 31.92 1.11 -18.95
C ALA A 160 30.40 1.08 -18.82
N SER A 161 29.75 0.14 -19.49
CA SER A 161 28.30 -0.08 -19.40
C SER A 161 28.00 -1.54 -19.04
N ALA A 162 27.03 -1.73 -18.16
CA ALA A 162 26.54 -3.04 -17.77
C ALA A 162 25.02 -3.03 -17.67
N SER A 163 24.39 -4.17 -17.94
CA SER A 163 22.96 -4.34 -17.71
C SER A 163 22.64 -5.68 -17.04
N ALA A 164 21.54 -5.72 -16.32
CA ALA A 164 21.06 -6.89 -15.62
C ALA A 164 19.53 -6.93 -15.61
N PHE A 165 18.98 -8.15 -15.58
CA PHE A 165 17.57 -8.40 -15.35
C PHE A 165 17.39 -8.94 -13.95
N ALA A 166 16.32 -8.50 -13.28
CA ALA A 166 15.97 -8.97 -11.95
C ALA A 166 14.46 -9.16 -11.80
N GLY A 167 14.07 -9.91 -10.79
CA GLY A 167 12.70 -10.12 -10.40
C GLY A 167 12.51 -9.95 -8.90
N ASP A 168 11.33 -9.46 -8.54
CA ASP A 168 10.86 -9.42 -7.16
C ASP A 168 9.60 -10.27 -7.04
N ILE A 169 9.40 -10.87 -5.87
CA ILE A 169 8.13 -11.50 -5.49
C ILE A 169 7.75 -11.04 -4.09
N GLY A 170 6.44 -10.94 -3.87
CA GLY A 170 5.92 -10.35 -2.66
C GLY A 170 4.60 -10.95 -2.22
N LEU A 171 4.38 -10.92 -0.92
CA LEU A 171 3.15 -11.33 -0.26
C LEU A 171 2.80 -10.32 0.83
N ASN A 172 1.52 -10.04 1.01
CA ASN A 172 1.03 -9.20 2.10
C ASN A 172 -0.36 -9.66 2.58
N ALA A 173 -0.47 -10.06 3.85
CA ALA A 173 -1.66 -10.72 4.40
C ALA A 173 -2.05 -10.19 5.79
N PRO A 174 -3.34 -10.16 6.13
CA PRO A 174 -3.78 -9.80 7.48
C PRO A 174 -3.48 -10.95 8.46
N LEU A 175 -2.98 -10.63 9.65
CA LEU A 175 -2.96 -11.59 10.78
C LEU A 175 -4.20 -11.44 11.65
N PHE A 176 -4.51 -10.19 12.02
CA PHE A 176 -5.61 -9.83 12.91
C PHE A 176 -6.26 -8.53 12.40
N GLN A 177 -7.31 -8.08 13.10
CA GLN A 177 -7.84 -6.75 12.88
C GLN A 177 -6.71 -5.71 13.08
N ASN A 178 -6.47 -4.88 12.07
CA ASN A 178 -5.47 -3.83 12.04
C ASN A 178 -3.99 -4.28 12.09
N VAL A 179 -3.70 -5.58 11.99
CA VAL A 179 -2.32 -6.11 11.95
C VAL A 179 -2.10 -6.90 10.67
N ARG A 180 -1.01 -6.61 9.96
CA ARG A 180 -0.63 -7.32 8.73
C ARG A 180 0.82 -7.72 8.77
N PHE A 181 1.15 -8.79 8.06
CA PHE A 181 2.53 -9.12 7.72
C PHE A 181 2.74 -9.09 6.23
N GLY A 182 4.01 -8.96 5.86
CA GLY A 182 4.45 -9.01 4.50
C GLY A 182 5.79 -9.70 4.42
N LEU A 183 5.99 -10.37 3.29
CA LEU A 183 7.24 -11.00 2.91
C LEU A 183 7.56 -10.55 1.49
N ALA A 184 8.83 -10.27 1.22
CA ALA A 184 9.27 -9.99 -0.13
C ALA A 184 10.68 -10.53 -0.36
N LEU A 185 10.92 -10.99 -1.59
CA LEU A 185 12.26 -11.24 -2.09
C LEU A 185 12.51 -10.27 -3.24
N GLN A 186 13.63 -9.57 -3.22
CA GLN A 186 13.94 -8.50 -4.16
C GLN A 186 15.24 -8.78 -4.91
N ASN A 187 15.29 -8.26 -6.14
CA ASN A 187 16.45 -8.18 -7.01
C ASN A 187 17.09 -9.55 -7.34
N ILE A 188 16.27 -10.61 -7.44
CA ILE A 188 16.73 -11.94 -7.83
C ILE A 188 16.90 -11.97 -9.35
N GLY A 189 18.12 -12.17 -9.85
CA GLY A 189 18.32 -12.23 -11.29
C GLY A 189 19.77 -12.39 -11.74
N SER A 190 20.06 -11.85 -12.92
CA SER A 190 21.37 -11.93 -13.54
C SER A 190 22.39 -11.08 -12.80
N LYS A 191 23.67 -11.39 -13.01
CA LYS A 191 24.78 -10.58 -12.51
C LYS A 191 24.95 -9.34 -13.37
N LEU A 192 25.42 -8.26 -12.77
CA LEU A 192 25.87 -7.07 -13.48
C LEU A 192 27.32 -7.29 -13.92
N GLN A 193 27.59 -7.21 -15.23
CA GLN A 193 28.91 -7.49 -15.78
C GLN A 193 29.50 -6.25 -16.45
N TYR A 194 30.64 -5.77 -15.92
CA TYR A 194 31.47 -4.76 -16.59
C TYR A 194 32.66 -5.45 -17.23
N VAL A 195 32.76 -5.37 -18.56
CA VAL A 195 33.82 -6.04 -19.33
C VAL A 195 33.86 -7.55 -19.01
N SER A 196 34.73 -7.99 -18.10
CA SER A 196 34.88 -9.39 -17.67
C SER A 196 34.53 -9.65 -16.20
N VAL A 197 34.27 -8.61 -15.41
CA VAL A 197 33.99 -8.74 -13.97
C VAL A 197 32.48 -8.80 -13.73
N LYS A 198 32.02 -9.84 -13.03
CA LYS A 198 30.61 -10.10 -12.72
C LYS A 198 30.33 -9.90 -11.24
N ASN A 199 29.41 -9.00 -10.92
CA ASN A 199 28.94 -8.75 -9.56
C ASN A 199 27.46 -9.11 -9.42
N ASP A 200 27.08 -9.67 -8.27
CA ASP A 200 25.67 -9.96 -7.98
C ASP A 200 24.92 -8.64 -7.68
N LEU A 201 23.66 -8.56 -8.12
CA LEU A 201 22.75 -7.50 -7.69
C LEU A 201 22.45 -7.62 -6.18
N PRO A 202 22.03 -6.54 -5.51
CA PRO A 202 21.74 -6.54 -4.08
C PRO A 202 20.44 -7.29 -3.78
N ARG A 203 20.56 -8.60 -3.55
CA ARG A 203 19.43 -9.47 -3.24
C ARG A 203 19.00 -9.27 -1.80
N MET A 204 17.71 -9.04 -1.60
CA MET A 204 17.14 -8.79 -0.28
C MET A 204 16.00 -9.76 0.01
N ALA A 205 15.93 -10.25 1.24
CA ALA A 205 14.73 -10.85 1.80
C ALA A 205 14.17 -9.88 2.84
N ARG A 206 12.89 -9.56 2.76
CA ARG A 206 12.22 -8.65 3.71
C ARG A 206 11.07 -9.38 4.38
N ALA A 207 10.95 -9.16 5.68
CA ALA A 207 9.78 -9.52 6.46
C ALA A 207 9.34 -8.31 7.28
N GLY A 208 8.05 -8.07 7.37
CA GLY A 208 7.55 -6.91 8.07
C GLY A 208 6.18 -7.09 8.67
N ILE A 209 5.84 -6.19 9.59
CA ILE A 209 4.56 -6.11 10.28
C ILE A 209 4.12 -4.64 10.30
N THR A 210 2.86 -4.40 9.93
CA THR A 210 2.20 -3.10 10.15
C THR A 210 1.10 -3.28 11.19
N MET A 211 1.03 -2.35 12.14
CA MET A 211 -0.02 -2.24 13.14
C MET A 211 -0.65 -0.85 13.08
N LYS A 212 -1.98 -0.79 12.89
CA LYS A 212 -2.73 0.48 12.93
C LYS A 212 -3.47 0.64 14.25
N PHE A 213 -3.27 1.78 14.89
CA PHE A 213 -3.95 2.22 16.10
C PHE A 213 -4.74 3.49 15.81
N ILE A 214 -5.93 3.60 16.38
CA ILE A 214 -6.81 4.78 16.19
C ILE A 214 -7.18 5.36 17.57
N PRO A 215 -6.23 5.97 18.30
CA PRO A 215 -6.55 6.73 19.50
C PRO A 215 -7.37 7.98 19.14
N TYR A 216 -8.65 8.01 19.54
CA TYR A 216 -9.58 9.10 19.27
C TYR A 216 -9.75 9.42 17.78
N LYS A 217 -9.12 10.50 17.30
CA LYS A 217 -9.20 10.99 15.91
C LYS A 217 -7.88 10.87 15.14
N TYR A 218 -6.80 10.41 15.79
CA TYR A 218 -5.48 10.32 15.19
C TYR A 218 -5.23 8.90 14.70
N ILE A 219 -4.89 8.74 13.42
CA ILE A 219 -4.53 7.44 12.87
C ILE A 219 -3.02 7.29 13.02
N THR A 220 -2.61 6.40 13.92
CA THR A 220 -1.21 6.09 14.18
C THR A 220 -0.87 4.72 13.62
N THR A 221 0.16 4.63 12.79
CA THR A 221 0.62 3.39 12.19
C THR A 221 2.05 3.12 12.67
N LEU A 222 2.26 1.95 13.26
CA LEU A 222 3.57 1.40 13.56
C LEU A 222 3.96 0.39 12.48
N LEU A 223 5.17 0.54 11.96
CA LEU A 223 5.75 -0.36 10.98
C LEU A 223 7.06 -0.91 11.54
N ILE A 224 7.24 -2.22 11.43
CA ILE A 224 8.48 -2.90 11.83
C ILE A 224 8.84 -3.82 10.68
N ASP A 225 10.02 -3.64 10.13
CA ASP A 225 10.56 -4.47 9.05
C ASP A 225 11.93 -5.02 9.46
N SER A 226 12.29 -6.14 8.86
CA SER A 226 13.60 -6.74 8.94
C SER A 226 14.01 -7.13 7.52
N ALA A 227 15.01 -6.44 7.00
CA ALA A 227 15.59 -6.73 5.69
C ALA A 227 16.90 -7.49 5.88
N TYR A 228 17.06 -8.60 5.18
CA TYR A 228 18.26 -9.41 5.18
C TYR A 228 18.94 -9.29 3.81
N SER A 229 20.17 -8.80 3.78
CA SER A 229 21.01 -8.74 2.58
C SER A 229 21.62 -10.10 2.34
N LEU A 230 21.16 -10.80 1.30
CA LEU A 230 21.57 -12.18 1.03
C LEU A 230 23.04 -12.27 0.62
N ASN A 231 23.61 -11.25 -0.02
CA ASN A 231 25.00 -11.32 -0.45
C ASN A 231 25.98 -10.93 0.67
N ASN A 232 25.59 -10.05 1.60
CA ASN A 232 26.44 -9.61 2.72
C ASN A 232 26.22 -10.41 4.01
N ASN A 233 25.17 -11.23 4.07
CA ASN A 233 24.69 -11.87 5.29
C ASN A 233 24.47 -10.86 6.42
N GLU A 234 23.73 -9.80 6.11
CA GLU A 234 23.53 -8.68 7.03
C GLU A 234 22.04 -8.48 7.31
N LEU A 235 21.69 -8.28 8.57
CA LEU A 235 20.33 -7.99 9.00
C LEU A 235 20.18 -6.49 9.28
N ILE A 236 19.21 -5.87 8.62
CA ILE A 236 18.89 -4.44 8.66
C ILE A 236 17.51 -4.31 9.30
N PRO A 237 17.42 -4.15 10.64
CA PRO A 237 16.15 -3.93 11.32
C PRO A 237 15.68 -2.49 11.10
N SER A 238 14.41 -2.31 10.78
CA SER A 238 13.79 -1.00 10.54
C SER A 238 12.51 -0.85 11.35
N ALA A 239 12.27 0.37 11.82
CA ALA A 239 11.02 0.74 12.49
C ALA A 239 10.55 2.12 12.01
N GLY A 240 9.23 2.30 11.90
CA GLY A 240 8.63 3.55 11.48
C GLY A 240 7.34 3.82 12.26
N LEU A 241 7.13 5.08 12.63
CA LEU A 241 5.93 5.56 13.27
C LEU A 241 5.34 6.71 12.45
N GLU A 242 4.09 6.56 12.00
CA GLU A 242 3.36 7.61 11.28
C GLU A 242 2.09 7.98 12.04
N THR A 243 1.88 9.28 12.30
CA THR A 243 0.64 9.80 12.89
C THR A 243 0.00 10.84 11.97
N TRP A 244 -1.26 10.61 11.59
CA TRP A 244 -2.07 11.57 10.85
C TRP A 244 -2.88 12.48 11.79
N ILE A 245 -2.73 13.78 11.60
CA ILE A 245 -3.44 14.88 12.27
C ILE A 245 -4.18 15.67 11.18
N GLY A 246 -5.37 15.20 10.80
CA GLY A 246 -6.10 15.75 9.65
C GLY A 246 -5.31 15.55 8.34
N PRO A 247 -5.02 16.61 7.56
CA PRO A 247 -4.25 16.50 6.32
C PRO A 247 -2.73 16.36 6.54
N LEU A 248 -2.23 16.61 7.75
CA LEU A 248 -0.81 16.56 8.10
C LEU A 248 -0.43 15.17 8.63
N ALA A 249 0.74 14.66 8.24
CA ALA A 249 1.36 13.47 8.79
C ALA A 249 2.69 13.81 9.43
N LEU A 250 2.93 13.29 10.63
CA LEU A 250 4.23 13.34 11.31
C LEU A 250 4.84 11.94 11.30
N ARG A 251 6.14 11.86 11.02
CA ARG A 251 6.86 10.60 10.81
C ARG A 251 8.20 10.61 11.50
N ALA A 252 8.53 9.48 12.11
CA ALA A 252 9.85 9.17 12.61
C ALA A 252 10.20 7.73 12.24
N GLY A 253 11.48 7.50 11.95
CA GLY A 253 11.99 6.25 11.45
C GLY A 253 13.36 5.90 12.04
N TYR A 254 13.63 4.61 12.10
CA TYR A 254 14.94 4.05 12.43
C TYR A 254 15.29 2.96 11.43
N LYS A 255 16.54 2.94 10.95
CA LYS A 255 17.10 1.92 10.07
C LYS A 255 18.47 1.48 10.59
N GLY A 256 18.55 0.27 11.13
CA GLY A 256 19.80 -0.33 11.63
C GLY A 256 20.70 -0.79 10.48
N GLY A 257 22.01 -0.87 10.73
CA GLY A 257 22.99 -1.24 9.71
C GLY A 257 23.25 -0.15 8.66
N SER A 258 22.70 1.06 8.84
CA SER A 258 23.10 2.22 8.06
C SER A 258 24.15 3.00 8.83
N ASP A 259 25.38 3.03 8.32
CA ASP A 259 26.46 3.90 8.86
C ASP A 259 26.19 5.39 8.58
N LEU A 260 25.23 5.69 7.70
CA LEU A 260 24.90 7.04 7.25
C LEU A 260 23.60 7.58 7.85
N GLU A 261 22.49 6.84 7.86
CA GLU A 261 21.18 7.39 8.25
C GLU A 261 20.44 6.43 9.20
N ALA A 262 20.80 6.47 10.48
CA ALA A 262 20.18 5.61 11.48
C ALA A 262 18.79 6.10 11.90
N ILE A 263 18.59 7.42 11.99
CA ILE A 263 17.32 8.04 12.42
C ILE A 263 16.85 9.00 11.32
N SER A 264 15.57 8.89 10.97
CA SER A 264 14.94 9.78 10.00
C SER A 264 13.66 10.40 10.54
N PHE A 265 13.36 11.59 10.05
CA PHE A 265 12.14 12.31 10.35
C PHE A 265 11.48 12.76 9.05
N GLY A 266 10.17 12.97 9.11
CA GLY A 266 9.48 13.52 7.96
C GLY A 266 8.10 14.04 8.27
N THR A 267 7.59 14.78 7.30
CA THR A 267 6.25 15.33 7.31
C THR A 267 5.57 15.08 5.98
N GLY A 268 4.25 15.02 5.99
CA GLY A 268 3.45 14.84 4.79
C GLY A 268 2.20 15.68 4.84
N PHE A 269 1.80 16.24 3.71
CA PHE A 269 0.58 17.02 3.61
C PHE A 269 -0.28 16.48 2.46
N ARG A 270 -1.54 16.15 2.75
CA ARG A 270 -2.53 15.69 1.77
C ARG A 270 -3.52 16.82 1.47
N PHE A 271 -3.68 17.14 0.19
CA PHE A 271 -4.60 18.18 -0.28
C PHE A 271 -5.40 17.66 -1.48
N GLY A 272 -6.66 17.28 -1.21
CA GLY A 272 -7.51 16.61 -2.18
C GLY A 272 -6.88 15.33 -2.69
N ASN A 273 -6.60 15.29 -3.99
CA ASN A 273 -6.00 14.12 -4.64
C ASN A 273 -4.47 14.14 -4.64
N ALA A 274 -3.83 15.21 -4.20
CA ALA A 274 -2.38 15.34 -4.20
C ALA A 274 -1.79 15.19 -2.79
N SER A 275 -0.49 14.86 -2.74
CA SER A 275 0.29 14.89 -1.51
C SER A 275 1.69 15.42 -1.76
N LEU A 276 2.24 16.06 -0.73
CA LEU A 276 3.64 16.46 -0.66
C LEU A 276 4.24 15.81 0.58
N ASP A 277 5.31 15.05 0.40
CA ASP A 277 6.03 14.41 1.49
C ASP A 277 7.48 14.90 1.50
N TYR A 278 7.99 15.17 2.70
CA TYR A 278 9.36 15.59 2.93
C TYR A 278 9.99 14.72 4.01
N ALA A 279 11.24 14.34 3.80
CA ALA A 279 12.02 13.56 4.73
C ALA A 279 13.44 14.10 4.84
N PHE A 280 13.97 14.03 6.05
CA PHE A 280 15.38 14.26 6.30
C PHE A 280 15.94 13.21 7.25
N GLY A 281 17.16 12.80 6.95
CA GLY A 281 17.93 11.83 7.73
C GLY A 281 18.98 12.51 8.57
N LEU A 282 19.09 12.10 9.84
CA LEU A 282 20.23 12.50 10.67
C LEU A 282 21.42 11.59 10.33
N VAL A 283 22.51 12.23 9.91
CA VAL A 283 23.79 11.59 9.61
C VAL A 283 24.82 12.03 10.66
N ASP A 284 25.56 11.09 11.23
CA ASP A 284 26.48 11.37 12.35
C ASP A 284 27.63 12.33 11.99
N GLN A 285 27.95 12.52 10.70
CA GLN A 285 29.14 13.28 10.28
C GLN A 285 29.00 14.10 8.97
N LEU A 286 27.83 14.17 8.34
CA LEU A 286 27.62 14.85 7.04
C LEU A 286 26.31 15.65 6.98
N ASP A 287 26.21 16.52 5.97
CA ASP A 287 24.99 17.26 5.65
C ASP A 287 23.80 16.31 5.48
N SER A 288 22.63 16.72 5.98
CA SER A 288 21.45 15.85 6.05
C SER A 288 20.91 15.58 4.64
N ARG A 289 20.55 14.34 4.33
CA ARG A 289 19.91 14.02 3.04
C ARG A 289 18.48 14.53 3.03
N HIS A 290 18.15 15.34 2.03
CA HIS A 290 16.82 15.92 1.87
C HIS A 290 16.07 15.26 0.72
N ARG A 291 14.88 14.72 1.02
CA ARG A 291 14.04 14.04 0.04
C ARG A 291 12.68 14.71 -0.05
N VAL A 292 12.24 14.99 -1.27
CA VAL A 292 10.92 15.55 -1.54
C VAL A 292 10.17 14.59 -2.45
N SER A 293 8.90 14.32 -2.14
CA SER A 293 8.02 13.53 -3.00
C SER A 293 6.70 14.22 -3.25
N PHE A 294 6.28 14.19 -4.50
CA PHE A 294 4.95 14.59 -4.93
C PHE A 294 4.13 13.37 -5.32
N GLY A 295 2.95 13.24 -4.73
CA GLY A 295 2.00 12.16 -4.99
C GLY A 295 0.72 12.68 -5.62
N LEU A 296 0.12 11.89 -6.51
CA LEU A 296 -1.18 12.15 -7.11
C LEU A 296 -2.04 10.89 -7.10
N ARG A 297 -3.29 11.00 -6.64
CA ARG A 297 -4.32 9.98 -6.71
C ARG A 297 -5.28 10.30 -7.85
N PHE A 298 -5.66 9.30 -8.62
CA PHE A 298 -6.53 9.48 -9.78
C PHE A 298 -7.41 8.24 -10.03
N GLY A 299 -8.40 8.41 -10.89
CA GLY A 299 -9.35 7.37 -11.23
C GLY A 299 -10.40 7.11 -10.14
N ASN A 300 -11.25 6.13 -10.40
CA ASN A 300 -12.34 5.76 -9.50
C ASN A 300 -11.83 4.88 -8.36
N ILE A 301 -12.49 4.97 -7.21
CA ILE A 301 -12.25 4.08 -6.08
C ILE A 301 -12.61 2.65 -6.49
N ARG A 302 -11.65 1.74 -6.35
CA ARG A 302 -11.83 0.31 -6.52
C ARG A 302 -12.80 -0.20 -5.47
N VAL A 303 -13.88 -0.85 -5.92
CA VAL A 303 -14.80 -1.57 -5.05
C VAL A 303 -14.33 -3.02 -4.95
N PHE A 304 -13.89 -3.45 -3.77
CA PHE A 304 -13.65 -4.87 -3.51
C PHE A 304 -14.99 -5.59 -3.53
N PRO A 305 -15.18 -6.64 -4.36
CA PRO A 305 -16.42 -7.39 -4.33
C PRO A 305 -16.54 -8.10 -2.98
N ASP A 306 -17.70 -7.95 -2.33
CA ASP A 306 -18.03 -8.74 -1.16
C ASP A 306 -17.82 -10.23 -1.52
N PHE A 307 -16.97 -10.92 -0.76
CA PHE A 307 -16.92 -12.38 -0.81
C PHE A 307 -18.25 -12.86 -0.20
N VAL A 308 -19.32 -12.84 -1.00
CA VAL A 308 -20.60 -13.40 -0.60
C VAL A 308 -20.35 -14.89 -0.41
N ASN A 309 -20.14 -15.30 0.84
CA ASN A 309 -20.33 -16.68 1.24
C ASN A 309 -21.77 -17.01 0.85
N LYS A 310 -21.95 -17.72 -0.27
CA LYS A 310 -23.27 -18.26 -0.61
C LYS A 310 -23.71 -19.03 0.64
N PRO A 311 -24.83 -18.66 1.29
CA PRO A 311 -25.35 -19.48 2.38
C PRO A 311 -25.50 -20.88 1.81
N ASN A 312 -24.98 -21.87 2.53
CA ASN A 312 -24.95 -23.25 2.10
C ASN A 312 -26.39 -23.76 2.08
N THR A 313 -27.14 -23.45 1.01
CA THR A 313 -28.48 -23.95 0.76
C THR A 313 -28.36 -25.40 0.34
N ARG A 314 -28.04 -26.27 1.30
CA ARG A 314 -28.58 -27.63 1.30
C ARG A 314 -30.09 -27.51 1.40
N VAL A 315 -30.74 -27.22 0.27
CA VAL A 315 -32.17 -27.40 0.12
C VAL A 315 -32.40 -28.88 0.35
N LYS A 316 -32.91 -29.25 1.54
CA LYS A 316 -33.53 -30.56 1.73
C LYS A 316 -34.57 -30.68 0.62
N ARG A 317 -34.31 -31.57 -0.33
CA ARG A 317 -35.14 -31.84 -1.48
C ARG A 317 -36.44 -32.47 -0.97
N ILE A 318 -37.40 -31.65 -0.55
CA ILE A 318 -38.76 -32.11 -0.29
C ILE A 318 -39.27 -32.63 -1.63
N ARG A 319 -39.47 -33.95 -1.72
CA ARG A 319 -40.08 -34.60 -2.89
C ARG A 319 -41.45 -33.97 -3.12
N LYS A 320 -41.58 -33.13 -4.16
CA LYS A 320 -42.89 -32.67 -4.64
C LYS A 320 -43.59 -33.86 -5.30
N ALA A 321 -44.75 -34.21 -4.75
CA ALA A 321 -45.70 -35.12 -5.40
C ALA A 321 -46.17 -34.49 -6.73
N LYS A 322 -46.15 -35.29 -7.80
CA LYS A 322 -46.68 -34.94 -9.13
C LYS A 322 -48.20 -34.77 -9.03
N LYS A 323 -48.74 -33.69 -9.60
CA LYS A 323 -50.13 -33.63 -10.08
C LYS A 323 -50.15 -33.13 -11.54
N PRO A 324 -51.11 -33.59 -12.36
CA PRO A 324 -51.02 -33.58 -13.81
C PRO A 324 -51.50 -32.26 -14.44
N LEU A 325 -51.01 -31.98 -15.65
CA LEU A 325 -51.39 -30.86 -16.51
C LEU A 325 -52.78 -31.06 -17.13
N PRO A 326 -53.53 -29.97 -17.37
CA PRO A 326 -54.50 -29.91 -18.46
C PRO A 326 -54.04 -29.02 -19.63
N LEU A 327 -54.52 -29.40 -20.81
CA LEU A 327 -54.31 -28.85 -22.15
C LEU A 327 -55.36 -27.78 -22.54
N TYR A 328 -54.98 -26.94 -23.51
CA TYR A 328 -55.78 -26.12 -24.45
C TYR A 328 -55.95 -24.59 -24.21
N THR A 329 -55.98 -23.89 -25.36
CA THR A 329 -55.62 -22.50 -25.76
C THR A 329 -56.86 -21.57 -25.96
N PRO A 330 -56.92 -20.42 -26.71
CA PRO A 330 -55.92 -19.51 -27.37
C PRO A 330 -56.16 -17.94 -27.33
N TRP A 331 -55.10 -17.18 -27.68
CA TRP A 331 -54.93 -15.91 -28.48
C TRP A 331 -55.73 -14.58 -28.32
N LYS A 332 -55.00 -13.44 -28.22
CA LYS A 332 -55.08 -12.12 -28.96
C LYS A 332 -54.27 -11.02 -28.22
N ARG A 333 -53.69 -9.95 -28.79
CA ARG A 333 -53.28 -9.51 -30.14
C ARG A 333 -52.31 -8.30 -29.94
N ASN A 334 -51.20 -8.31 -30.67
CA ASN A 334 -50.23 -7.27 -31.06
C ASN A 334 -50.12 -5.83 -30.47
N SER A 335 -48.85 -5.40 -30.51
CA SER A 335 -48.27 -4.07 -30.83
C SER A 335 -48.21 -2.96 -29.78
N THR A 336 -47.04 -2.81 -29.17
CA THR A 336 -46.17 -1.62 -29.35
C THR A 336 -44.76 -1.92 -28.84
N VAL A 337 -43.76 -1.84 -29.72
CA VAL A 337 -42.35 -1.89 -29.34
C VAL A 337 -41.99 -0.54 -28.73
N ALA A 338 -42.00 -0.46 -27.41
CA ALA A 338 -41.42 0.66 -26.68
C ALA A 338 -39.93 0.36 -26.42
N ILE A 339 -39.07 1.26 -26.90
CA ILE A 339 -37.62 1.24 -26.67
C ILE A 339 -37.38 1.24 -25.15
N LYS A 340 -36.88 0.12 -24.60
CA LYS A 340 -36.41 0.06 -23.21
C LYS A 340 -35.10 0.87 -23.12
N ARG A 341 -35.19 2.10 -22.62
CA ARG A 341 -34.05 2.72 -21.92
C ARG A 341 -33.72 1.82 -20.72
N HIS A 342 -32.47 1.37 -20.63
CA HIS A 342 -31.98 0.71 -19.43
C HIS A 342 -32.00 1.72 -18.27
N ALA A 343 -33.11 1.73 -17.53
CA ALA A 343 -33.14 2.33 -16.21
C ALA A 343 -32.19 1.53 -15.32
N GLY A 344 -31.11 2.17 -14.89
CA GLY A 344 -30.30 1.66 -13.78
C GLY A 344 -31.22 1.31 -12.62
N THR A 345 -30.97 0.17 -11.98
CA THR A 345 -31.75 -0.33 -10.85
C THR A 345 -31.63 0.66 -9.68
N THR A 346 -32.50 1.67 -9.62
CA THR A 346 -32.72 2.47 -8.43
C THR A 346 -33.50 1.62 -7.45
N ILE A 347 -32.76 0.92 -6.59
CA ILE A 347 -33.34 0.16 -5.48
C ILE A 347 -33.99 1.18 -4.54
N ALA A 348 -35.32 1.06 -4.35
CA ALA A 348 -36.08 1.99 -3.53
C ALA A 348 -35.54 2.05 -2.08
N PRO A 349 -35.39 3.25 -1.48
CA PRO A 349 -34.89 3.39 -0.12
C PRO A 349 -35.84 2.76 0.90
N HIS A 350 -35.27 2.06 1.89
CA HIS A 350 -36.04 1.51 3.00
C HIS A 350 -36.34 2.65 3.99
N HIS A 351 -37.60 2.82 4.37
CA HIS A 351 -38.02 3.90 5.27
C HIS A 351 -38.47 3.35 6.62
N TYR A 352 -38.23 4.13 7.68
CA TYR A 352 -38.68 3.85 9.04
C TYR A 352 -39.48 5.04 9.59
N VAL A 353 -40.51 4.75 10.39
CA VAL A 353 -41.29 5.77 11.08
C VAL A 353 -40.90 5.77 12.55
N VAL A 354 -40.38 6.90 13.03
CA VAL A 354 -39.88 7.08 14.40
C VAL A 354 -41.00 6.85 15.41
N LYS A 355 -40.74 6.03 16.44
CA LYS A 355 -41.66 5.79 17.56
C LYS A 355 -41.21 6.54 18.80
N LYS A 356 -42.13 6.72 19.75
CA LYS A 356 -41.84 7.36 21.05
C LYS A 356 -40.72 6.60 21.77
N GLY A 357 -39.64 7.30 22.14
CA GLY A 357 -38.47 6.74 22.80
C GLY A 357 -37.38 6.19 21.85
N ASP A 358 -37.57 6.27 20.53
CA ASP A 358 -36.51 5.90 19.59
C ASP A 358 -35.37 6.93 19.61
N THR A 359 -34.14 6.42 19.54
CA THR A 359 -32.92 7.19 19.26
C THR A 359 -32.28 6.66 17.98
N LEU A 360 -31.44 7.44 17.30
CA LEU A 360 -30.73 6.94 16.12
C LEU A 360 -29.90 5.68 16.43
N LYS A 361 -29.35 5.61 17.65
CA LYS A 361 -28.63 4.44 18.18
C LYS A 361 -29.54 3.23 18.39
N SER A 362 -30.73 3.40 18.97
CA SER A 362 -31.67 2.29 19.16
C SER A 362 -32.22 1.78 17.84
N ILE A 363 -32.51 2.67 16.89
CA ILE A 363 -32.91 2.32 15.52
C ILE A 363 -31.78 1.58 14.81
N SER A 364 -30.54 2.08 14.91
CA SER A 364 -29.35 1.41 14.36
C SER A 364 -29.20 0.00 14.93
N LYS A 365 -29.28 -0.16 16.26
CA LYS A 365 -29.16 -1.47 16.92
C LYS A 365 -30.27 -2.42 16.48
N LYS A 366 -31.48 -1.92 16.28
CA LYS A 366 -32.64 -2.71 15.87
C LYS A 366 -32.58 -3.14 14.40
N TYR A 367 -32.15 -2.27 13.49
CA TYR A 367 -32.13 -2.53 12.05
C TYR A 367 -30.82 -3.11 11.53
N TYR A 368 -29.71 -2.77 12.16
CA TYR A 368 -28.37 -3.19 11.76
C TYR A 368 -27.67 -4.05 12.81
N GLY A 369 -28.31 -4.40 13.93
CA GLY A 369 -27.70 -5.23 14.99
C GLY A 369 -26.67 -4.52 15.87
N TYR A 370 -26.20 -3.33 15.47
CA TYR A 370 -25.20 -2.53 16.20
C TYR A 370 -25.67 -1.09 16.37
N ASP A 371 -25.34 -0.46 17.50
CA ASP A 371 -25.71 0.93 17.80
C ASP A 371 -24.78 1.98 17.17
N VAL A 372 -23.66 1.55 16.58
CA VAL A 372 -22.61 2.42 16.03
C VAL A 372 -22.97 3.12 14.72
N PHE A 373 -24.00 2.67 14.00
CA PHE A 373 -24.35 3.20 12.66
C PHE A 373 -25.44 4.28 12.68
N TRP A 374 -25.58 4.93 13.84
CA TRP A 374 -26.51 6.04 14.03
C TRP A 374 -26.12 7.27 13.20
N ASP A 375 -24.82 7.46 12.95
CA ASP A 375 -24.23 8.54 12.16
C ASP A 375 -24.58 8.43 10.67
N GLU A 376 -24.64 7.23 10.13
CA GLU A 376 -25.08 7.00 8.75
C GLU A 376 -26.57 7.24 8.57
N ILE A 377 -27.39 6.82 9.54
CA ILE A 377 -28.81 7.17 9.54
C ILE A 377 -28.96 8.70 9.61
N TYR A 378 -28.18 9.38 10.45
CA TYR A 378 -28.21 10.84 10.53
C TYR A 378 -27.82 11.50 9.20
N ASN A 379 -26.71 11.07 8.59
CA ASN A 379 -26.19 11.63 7.34
C ASN A 379 -27.17 11.45 6.17
N ALA A 380 -27.82 10.30 6.07
CA ALA A 380 -28.85 10.04 5.06
C ALA A 380 -30.10 10.92 5.23
N ASN A 381 -30.33 11.46 6.42
CA ASN A 381 -31.51 12.24 6.78
C ASN A 381 -31.19 13.68 7.20
N ARG A 382 -29.99 14.20 6.92
CA ARG A 382 -29.59 15.57 7.31
C ARG A 382 -30.49 16.66 6.73
N HIS A 383 -31.19 16.36 5.64
CA HIS A 383 -32.18 17.25 5.04
C HIS A 383 -33.52 17.31 5.83
N ILE A 384 -33.73 16.42 6.81
CA ILE A 384 -34.94 16.33 7.63
C ILE A 384 -34.65 16.43 9.14
N LEU A 385 -33.44 16.06 9.57
CA LEU A 385 -33.03 16.08 10.97
C LEU A 385 -32.06 17.24 11.24
N ASN A 386 -32.52 18.24 11.99
CA ASN A 386 -31.70 19.40 12.37
C ASN A 386 -30.58 19.03 13.38
N HIS A 387 -30.86 18.12 14.31
CA HIS A 387 -29.88 17.62 15.29
C HIS A 387 -29.97 16.09 15.45
N SER A 388 -28.85 15.45 15.74
CA SER A 388 -28.75 13.98 15.93
C SER A 388 -29.49 13.46 17.18
N GLU A 389 -29.81 14.34 18.12
CA GLU A 389 -30.43 14.00 19.40
C GLU A 389 -31.95 14.19 19.40
N THR A 390 -32.51 14.86 18.39
CA THR A 390 -33.95 15.13 18.29
C THR A 390 -34.56 14.32 17.16
N LEU A 391 -35.37 13.32 17.51
CA LEU A 391 -36.15 12.51 16.56
C LEU A 391 -37.65 12.72 16.82
N PRO A 392 -38.33 13.56 16.01
CA PRO A 392 -39.77 13.76 16.16
C PRO A 392 -40.53 12.45 15.95
N VAL A 393 -41.43 12.11 16.88
CA VAL A 393 -42.27 10.91 16.78
C VAL A 393 -43.17 11.02 15.55
N GLY A 394 -43.26 9.96 14.77
CA GLY A 394 -44.00 9.94 13.50
C GLY A 394 -43.18 10.38 12.28
N GLN A 395 -41.96 10.90 12.46
CA GLN A 395 -41.10 11.29 11.35
C GLN A 395 -40.67 10.08 10.52
N LYS A 396 -40.82 10.18 9.20
CA LYS A 396 -40.33 9.16 8.26
C LYS A 396 -38.87 9.47 7.92
N ILE A 397 -37.98 8.51 8.20
CA ILE A 397 -36.54 8.60 7.95
C ILE A 397 -36.09 7.47 7.01
N ILE A 398 -35.03 7.73 6.25
CA ILE A 398 -34.38 6.79 5.34
C ILE A 398 -33.39 5.94 6.14
N LEU A 399 -33.49 4.61 6.01
CA LEU A 399 -32.51 3.68 6.53
C LEU A 399 -31.59 3.21 5.37
N PRO A 400 -30.33 3.68 5.31
CA PRO A 400 -29.40 3.24 4.27
C PRO A 400 -29.19 1.73 4.34
N ARG A 401 -29.28 1.05 3.19
CA ARG A 401 -29.09 -0.41 3.15
C ARG A 401 -27.58 -0.70 3.23
N ARG A 402 -27.14 -1.27 4.35
CA ARG A 402 -25.74 -1.67 4.55
C ARG A 402 -25.50 -3.03 3.93
N LYS A 403 -24.43 -3.16 3.14
CA LYS A 403 -23.92 -4.46 2.68
C LYS A 403 -23.02 -5.00 3.80
N TRP A 404 -23.30 -6.21 4.24
CA TRP A 404 -22.63 -6.89 5.34
C TRP A 404 -21.53 -7.81 4.81
#